data_AF-F7XW88-F1
#
_entry.id   AF-F7XW88-F1
#
_cell.length_a   1.000
_cell.length_b   1.000
_cell.length_c   1.000
_cell.angle_alpha   90.00
_cell.angle_beta   90.00
_cell.angle_gamma   90.00
#
_symmetry.space_group_name_H-M   'P 1'
#
loop_
_entity.id
_entity.type
_entity.pdbx_description
1 polymer ?
#
loop_
_entity_poly.entity_id
_entity_poly.type
_entity_poly.pdbx_seq_one_letter_code
_entity_poly.pdbx_strand_id
1 'polypeptide(L)'
;MHKLDNDLWTYSVLAFLPHATEEDTFLDQQKILLTTQTSNLNDANVLLANYVVPELVGNYERFVSIYDTSTDEGLIQEQVKNLAALNIPVTIFEEERGSWKRVD
;
A
#
# COMPACT_ATOMS: atom_id res chain seq x y z
N MET A 1 9.80 -8.95 3.63
CA MET A 1 8.71 -9.04 4.61
C MET A 1 9.21 -8.84 6.05
N HIS A 2 10.06 -9.74 6.59
CA HIS A 2 10.51 -9.70 7.99
C HIS A 2 11.07 -8.35 8.51
N LYS A 3 11.70 -7.52 7.65
CA LYS A 3 12.14 -6.19 8.08
C LYS A 3 10.97 -5.26 8.40
N LEU A 4 9.95 -5.22 7.55
CA LEU A 4 8.78 -4.36 7.75
C LEU A 4 7.99 -4.78 8.99
N ASP A 5 7.80 -6.08 9.18
CA ASP A 5 7.16 -6.67 10.37
C ASP A 5 7.86 -6.19 11.67
N ASN A 6 9.19 -6.39 11.77
CA ASN A 6 9.97 -5.90 12.90
C ASN A 6 9.91 -4.36 13.08
N ASP A 7 10.00 -3.62 11.98
CA ASP A 7 9.99 -2.16 12.01
C ASP A 7 8.63 -1.63 12.52
N LEU A 8 7.50 -2.21 12.12
CA LEU A 8 6.16 -1.76 12.53
C LEU A 8 5.89 -1.98 14.03
N TRP A 9 6.48 -3.01 14.64
CA TRP A 9 6.39 -3.21 16.09
C TRP A 9 7.18 -2.17 16.89
N THR A 10 8.22 -1.58 16.30
CA THR A 10 9.20 -0.73 17.01
C THR A 10 9.21 0.72 16.52
N TYR A 11 8.40 1.04 15.50
CA TYR A 11 8.40 2.32 14.79
C TYR A 11 8.20 3.52 15.72
N SER A 12 7.29 3.40 16.69
CA SER A 12 7.02 4.46 17.66
C SER A 12 6.48 3.89 18.96
N VAL A 13 7.05 4.32 20.09
CA VAL A 13 6.53 3.98 21.43
C VAL A 13 5.15 4.57 21.70
N LEU A 14 4.72 5.55 20.89
CA LEU A 14 3.41 6.20 21.00
C LEU A 14 2.38 5.64 20.01
N ALA A 15 2.77 4.74 19.10
CA ALA A 15 1.86 4.15 18.12
C ALA A 15 2.05 2.63 18.09
N PHE A 16 1.00 1.91 18.44
CA PHE A 16 0.95 0.46 18.32
C PHE A 16 0.11 0.09 17.10
N LEU A 17 0.75 -0.52 16.10
CA LEU A 17 0.09 -1.00 14.88
C LEU A 17 0.04 -2.53 14.92
N PRO A 18 -0.98 -3.15 15.53
CA PRO A 18 -1.07 -4.61 15.57
C PRO A 18 -1.26 -5.14 14.15
N HIS A 19 -0.35 -6.01 13.75
CA HIS A 19 -0.33 -6.62 12.43
C HIS A 19 0.06 -8.09 12.54
N ALA A 20 -0.25 -8.84 11.50
CA ALA A 20 0.18 -10.21 11.31
C ALA A 20 0.89 -10.35 9.97
N THR A 21 1.61 -11.46 9.82
CA THR A 21 2.15 -11.94 8.55
C THR A 21 1.31 -13.09 8.02
N GLU A 22 1.53 -13.49 6.77
CA GLU A 22 0.90 -14.69 6.20
C GLU A 22 1.31 -16.02 6.87
N GLU A 23 2.30 -16.01 7.77
CA GLU A 23 2.73 -17.17 8.56
C GLU A 23 1.92 -17.34 9.86
N ASP A 24 1.11 -16.34 10.22
CA ASP A 24 0.31 -16.34 11.43
C ASP A 24 -1.03 -17.09 11.27
N THR A 25 -1.80 -17.14 12.36
CA THR A 25 -3.13 -17.76 12.39
C THR A 25 -4.24 -16.71 12.43
N PHE A 26 -5.46 -17.10 12.05
CA PHE A 26 -6.64 -16.23 12.05
C PHE A 26 -6.44 -14.96 11.19
N LEU A 27 -5.88 -15.12 9.98
CA LEU A 27 -5.57 -14.03 9.07
C LEU A 27 -6.80 -13.18 8.73
N ASP A 28 -7.95 -13.82 8.63
CA ASP A 28 -9.27 -13.22 8.39
C ASP A 28 -9.70 -12.22 9.49
N GLN A 29 -9.12 -12.32 10.69
CA GLN A 29 -9.43 -11.45 11.82
C GLN A 29 -8.45 -10.27 11.94
N GLN A 30 -7.36 -10.27 11.17
CA GLN A 30 -6.29 -9.28 11.28
C GLN A 30 -6.70 -7.97 10.61
N LYS A 31 -6.58 -6.85 11.33
CA LYS A 31 -6.88 -5.53 10.75
C LYS A 31 -5.78 -5.03 9.81
N ILE A 32 -4.55 -5.44 10.06
CA ILE A 32 -3.40 -5.19 9.21
C ILE A 32 -2.74 -6.54 8.94
N LEU A 33 -2.63 -6.91 7.68
CA LEU A 33 -1.96 -8.12 7.24
C LEU A 33 -0.82 -7.76 6.29
N LEU A 34 0.37 -8.23 6.62
CA LEU A 34 1.55 -8.13 5.78
C LEU A 34 1.68 -9.43 4.98
N THR A 35 1.56 -9.33 3.66
CA THR A 35 1.64 -10.50 2.78
C THR A 35 2.36 -10.17 1.48
N THR A 36 3.02 -11.18 0.92
CA THR A 36 3.57 -11.14 -0.44
C THR A 36 2.61 -11.75 -1.46
N GLN A 37 1.47 -12.26 -1.00
CA GLN A 37 0.43 -12.85 -1.83
C GLN A 37 -0.46 -11.77 -2.44
N THR A 38 -1.15 -12.16 -3.51
CA THR A 38 -2.08 -11.30 -4.25
C THR A 38 -3.52 -11.41 -3.73
N SER A 39 -3.84 -12.41 -2.90
CA SER A 39 -5.17 -12.57 -2.31
C SER A 39 -5.43 -11.61 -1.14
N ASN A 40 -6.63 -11.05 -1.09
CA ASN A 40 -7.12 -10.31 0.07
C ASN A 40 -7.57 -11.31 1.16
N LEU A 41 -6.64 -11.74 2.01
CA LEU A 41 -6.87 -12.80 2.99
C LEU A 41 -7.64 -12.34 4.25
N ASN A 42 -7.74 -11.03 4.46
CA ASN A 42 -8.35 -10.43 5.65
C ASN A 42 -9.49 -9.46 5.33
N ASP A 43 -10.04 -9.53 4.12
CA ASP A 43 -11.08 -8.64 3.62
C ASP A 43 -10.77 -7.14 3.86
N ALA A 44 -9.50 -6.76 3.69
CA ALA A 44 -9.07 -5.38 3.86
C ALA A 44 -9.72 -4.47 2.81
N ASN A 45 -10.17 -3.28 3.24
CA ASN A 45 -10.70 -2.26 2.32
C ASN A 45 -9.59 -1.50 1.59
N VAL A 46 -8.38 -1.45 2.14
CA VAL A 46 -7.26 -0.66 1.63
C VAL A 46 -6.04 -1.54 1.41
N LEU A 47 -5.47 -1.51 0.21
CA LEU A 47 -4.16 -2.09 -0.09
C LEU A 47 -3.09 -0.99 -0.10
N LEU A 48 -2.03 -1.19 0.68
CA LEU A 48 -0.80 -0.41 0.60
C LEU A 48 0.27 -1.26 -0.07
N ALA A 49 0.78 -0.82 -1.22
CA ALA A 49 1.81 -1.55 -1.96
C ALA A 49 2.70 -0.56 -2.73
N ASN A 50 3.98 -0.89 -2.88
CA ASN A 50 4.93 -0.04 -3.63
C ASN A 50 4.55 0.11 -5.11
N TYR A 51 3.73 -0.80 -5.64
CA TYR A 51 3.19 -0.73 -6.99
C TYR A 51 1.78 -1.29 -7.00
N VAL A 52 0.93 -0.74 -7.85
CA VAL A 52 -0.39 -1.33 -8.10
C VAL A 52 -0.21 -2.50 -9.07
N VAL A 53 -0.74 -3.64 -8.67
CA VAL A 53 -0.90 -4.81 -9.54
C VAL A 53 -2.29 -4.69 -10.18
N PRO A 54 -2.39 -4.45 -11.50
CA PRO A 54 -3.67 -4.22 -12.17
C PRO A 54 -4.72 -5.30 -11.88
N GLU A 55 -4.31 -6.55 -11.72
CA GLU A 55 -5.19 -7.69 -11.41
C GLU A 55 -5.80 -7.61 -10.01
N LEU A 56 -5.23 -6.82 -9.11
CA LEU A 56 -5.78 -6.58 -7.77
C LEU A 56 -6.80 -5.46 -7.77
N VAL A 57 -6.80 -4.61 -8.80
CA VAL A 57 -7.71 -3.48 -8.93
C VAL A 57 -9.15 -3.99 -8.95
N GLY A 58 -9.96 -3.48 -8.02
CA GLY A 58 -11.35 -3.90 -7.82
C GLY A 58 -11.56 -4.86 -6.64
N ASN A 59 -10.50 -5.48 -6.10
CA ASN A 59 -10.59 -6.29 -4.87
C ASN A 59 -10.50 -5.45 -3.59
N TYR A 60 -10.20 -4.16 -3.72
CA TYR A 60 -10.04 -3.21 -2.62
C TYR A 60 -10.78 -1.91 -2.96
N GLU A 61 -11.29 -1.23 -1.94
CA GLU A 61 -11.93 0.09 -2.09
C GLU A 61 -10.90 1.19 -2.38
N ARG A 62 -9.66 1.01 -1.93
CA ARG A 62 -8.57 1.95 -2.15
C ARG A 62 -7.23 1.25 -2.31
N PHE A 63 -6.44 1.77 -3.24
CA PHE A 63 -5.04 1.45 -3.41
C PHE A 63 -4.21 2.67 -3.05
N VAL A 64 -3.17 2.47 -2.26
CA VAL A 64 -2.19 3.49 -1.95
C VAL A 64 -0.82 2.94 -2.34
N SER A 65 -0.11 3.73 -3.14
CA SER A 65 1.27 3.46 -3.50
C SER A 65 2.10 4.69 -3.18
N ILE A 66 3.27 4.45 -2.59
CA ILE A 66 4.24 5.47 -2.20
C ILE A 66 5.49 5.20 -3.01
N TYR A 67 5.97 6.25 -3.67
CA TYR A 67 7.13 6.20 -4.56
C TYR A 67 8.18 7.21 -4.13
N ASP A 68 9.45 6.92 -4.38
CA ASP A 68 10.51 7.92 -4.30
C ASP A 68 10.69 8.53 -5.70
N THR A 69 10.33 9.81 -5.85
CA THR A 69 10.40 10.50 -7.15
C THR A 69 11.82 10.58 -7.71
N SER A 70 12.86 10.43 -6.88
CA SER A 70 14.25 10.44 -7.33
C SER A 70 14.68 9.12 -7.98
N THR A 71 14.01 8.01 -7.68
CA THR A 71 14.35 6.68 -8.21
C THR A 71 13.26 6.06 -9.09
N ASP A 72 12.00 6.46 -8.91
CA ASP A 72 10.84 5.71 -9.40
C ASP A 72 10.02 6.47 -10.46
N GLU A 73 10.52 7.59 -11.01
CA GLU A 73 9.76 8.45 -11.94
C GLU A 73 9.15 7.66 -13.12
N GLY A 74 9.92 6.76 -13.74
CA GLY A 74 9.43 5.92 -14.84
C GLY A 74 8.34 4.94 -14.41
N LEU A 75 8.46 4.37 -13.21
CA LEU A 75 7.46 3.46 -12.65
C LEU A 75 6.15 4.20 -12.34
N ILE A 76 6.22 5.42 -11.80
CA ILE A 76 5.05 6.26 -11.55
C ILE A 76 4.29 6.51 -12.86
N GLN A 77 5.00 6.91 -13.93
CA GLN A 77 4.39 7.17 -15.23
C GLN A 77 3.70 5.94 -15.81
N GLU A 78 4.32 4.76 -15.72
CA GLU A 78 3.73 3.50 -16.17
C GLU A 78 2.46 3.16 -15.37
N GLN A 79 2.51 3.31 -14.05
CA GLN A 79 1.40 2.98 -13.15
C GLN A 79 0.19 3.90 -13.39
N VAL A 80 0.41 5.21 -13.50
CA VAL A 80 -0.65 6.17 -13.84
C VAL A 80 -1.30 5.82 -15.18
N LYS A 81 -0.50 5.46 -16.18
CA LYS A 81 -1.00 5.05 -17.50
C LYS A 81 -1.84 3.76 -17.42
N ASN A 82 -1.40 2.76 -16.67
CA ASN A 82 -2.12 1.50 -16.51
C ASN A 82 -3.46 1.70 -15.80
N LEU A 83 -3.49 2.50 -14.73
CA LEU A 83 -4.72 2.83 -14.00
C LEU A 83 -5.70 3.66 -14.84
N ALA A 84 -5.19 4.61 -15.64
CA ALA A 84 -6.01 5.36 -16.57
C ALA A 84 -6.66 4.47 -17.63
N ALA A 85 -5.94 3.47 -18.16
CA ALA A 85 -6.49 2.50 -19.11
C ALA A 85 -7.63 1.65 -18.52
N LEU A 86 -7.64 1.48 -17.19
CA LEU A 86 -8.70 0.80 -16.43
C LEU A 86 -9.83 1.74 -15.97
N ASN A 87 -9.78 3.03 -16.33
CA ASN A 87 -10.70 4.07 -15.85
C ASN A 87 -10.74 4.20 -14.31
N ILE A 88 -9.61 3.93 -13.64
CA ILE A 88 -9.49 4.07 -12.21
C ILE A 88 -9.09 5.52 -11.88
N PRO A 89 -9.84 6.23 -11.03
CA PRO A 89 -9.48 7.59 -10.64
C PRO A 89 -8.20 7.56 -9.81
N VAL A 90 -7.20 8.35 -10.22
CA VAL A 90 -5.93 8.52 -9.51
C VAL A 90 -5.90 9.92 -8.90
N THR A 91 -5.41 10.02 -7.66
CA THR A 91 -5.07 11.30 -7.04
C THR A 91 -3.63 11.20 -6.56
N ILE A 92 -2.80 12.14 -6.99
CA ILE A 92 -1.37 12.18 -6.64
C ILE A 92 -1.19 13.15 -5.47
N PHE A 93 -0.37 12.75 -4.52
CA PHE A 93 0.10 13.58 -3.43
C PHE A 93 1.61 13.62 -3.44
N GLU A 94 2.17 14.80 -3.25
CA GLU A 94 3.61 15.01 -3.07
C GLU A 94 3.90 15.40 -1.62
N GLU A 95 5.01 14.90 -1.10
CA GLU A 95 5.51 15.26 0.23
C GLU A 95 6.24 16.61 0.16
N GLU A 96 5.78 17.57 0.94
CA GLU A 96 6.37 18.88 1.13
C GLU A 96 6.58 19.16 2.64
N ARG A 97 7.82 19.00 3.14
CA ARG A 97 8.24 19.36 4.51
C ARG A 97 7.42 18.71 5.64
N GLY A 98 7.19 17.42 5.53
CA GLY A 98 6.42 16.57 6.44
C GLY A 98 4.91 16.59 6.18
N SER A 99 4.45 17.22 5.11
CA SER A 99 3.03 17.32 4.77
C SER A 99 2.76 16.75 3.37
N TRP A 100 1.57 16.18 3.17
CA TRP A 100 1.15 15.69 1.85
C TRP A 100 0.25 16.73 1.17
N LYS A 101 0.64 17.15 -0.04
CA LYS A 101 -0.10 18.11 -0.84
C LYS A 101 -0.60 17.43 -2.11
N ARG A 102 -1.89 17.61 -2.40
CA ARG A 102 -2.49 17.11 -3.63
C ARG A 102 -1.91 17.85 -4.84
N VAL A 103 -1.52 17.10 -5.86
CA VAL A 103 -1.01 17.59 -7.14
C VAL A 103 -1.91 16.98 -8.22
N ASP A 104 -3.02 17.65 -8.49
CA ASP A 104 -3.99 17.29 -9.54
C ASP A 104 -3.55 17.73 -10.94
#